data_AF-A0A3A5WDV4-F1
#
_entry.id   AF-A0A3A5WDV4-F1
#
_cell.length_a   1.000
_cell.length_b   1.000
_cell.length_c   1.000
_cell.angle_alpha   90.00
_cell.angle_beta   90.00
_cell.angle_gamma   90.00
#
_symmetry.space_group_name_H-M   'P 1'
#
loop_
_entity.id
_entity.type
_entity.pdbx_description
1 polymer ?
#
loop_
_entity_poly.entity_id
_entity_poly.type
_entity_poly.pdbx_seq_one_letter_code
_entity_poly.pdbx_strand_id
1 'polypeptide(L)' 'HLRNLCDSGHLEAESSGKTGRGGHPIVAYAVTEAGRGLRGDLGRWIDLGVRLGYYPEEFFYLPSDA' A
#
# COMPACT_ATOMS: atom_id res chain seq x y z
N HIS A 1 -9.59 -3.62 -6.32
CA HIS A 1 -8.38 -3.81 -5.48
C HIS A 1 -8.47 -3.05 -4.15
N LEU A 2 -8.66 -1.72 -4.12
CA LEU A 2 -8.79 -0.96 -2.86
C LEU A 2 -9.96 -1.44 -1.98
N ARG A 3 -11.11 -1.76 -2.58
CA ARG A 3 -12.25 -2.33 -1.86
C ARG A 3 -11.88 -3.60 -1.08
N ASN A 4 -11.17 -4.52 -1.71
CA ASN A 4 -10.72 -5.76 -1.06
C ASN A 4 -9.77 -5.48 0.12
N LEU A 5 -8.95 -4.43 0.04
CA LEU A 5 -8.06 -4.02 1.14
C LEU A 5 -8.82 -3.36 2.29
N CYS A 6 -9.94 -2.70 2.00
CA CYS A 6 -10.87 -2.23 3.03
C CYS A 6 -11.61 -3.40 3.66
N ASP A 7 -12.11 -4.34 2.84
CA ASP A 7 -12.86 -5.51 3.30
C ASP A 7 -12.00 -6.43 4.18
N SER A 8 -10.68 -6.50 3.92
CA SER A 8 -9.72 -7.22 4.77
C SER A 8 -9.18 -6.40 5.96
N GLY A 9 -9.61 -5.15 6.12
CA GLY A 9 -9.26 -4.30 7.26
C GLY A 9 -7.85 -3.70 7.21
N HIS A 10 -7.17 -3.73 6.06
CA HIS A 10 -5.85 -3.10 5.91
C HIS A 10 -5.92 -1.61 5.55
N LEU A 11 -7.06 -1.16 5.02
CA LEU A 11 -7.35 0.24 4.73
C LEU A 11 -8.70 0.65 5.33
N GLU A 12 -8.80 1.92 5.71
CA GLU A 12 -10.05 2.58 6.04
C GLU A 12 -10.34 3.65 4.99
N ALA A 13 -11.54 3.62 4.42
CA ALA A 13 -11.98 4.61 3.45
C ALA A 13 -12.77 5.72 4.15
N GLU A 14 -12.30 6.96 4.02
CA GLU A 14 -12.97 8.15 4.54
C GLU A 14 -13.49 8.99 3.38
N SER A 15 -14.81 9.18 3.32
CA SER A 15 -15.41 10.10 2.36
C SER A 15 -15.21 11.52 2.88
N SER A 16 -14.57 12.37 2.08
CA SER A 16 -14.37 13.78 2.46
C SER A 16 -15.65 14.62 2.46
N GLY A 17 -16.79 14.04 2.05
CA GLY A 17 -18.06 14.74 1.85
C GLY A 17 -18.06 15.72 0.67
N LYS A 18 -16.92 15.92 0.01
CA LYS A 18 -16.76 16.80 -1.15
C LYS A 18 -16.85 16.01 -2.45
N THR A 19 -17.40 16.67 -3.45
CA THR A 19 -17.46 16.14 -4.82
C THR A 19 -16.27 16.69 -5.61
N GLY A 20 -15.52 15.79 -6.25
CA GLY A 20 -14.41 16.15 -7.12
C GLY A 20 -14.87 16.79 -8.42
N ARG A 21 -13.90 17.24 -9.22
CA ARG A 21 -14.16 17.95 -10.51
C ARG A 21 -15.01 17.16 -11.52
N GLY A 22 -15.12 15.83 -11.35
CA GLY A 22 -15.94 14.95 -12.18
C GLY A 22 -17.29 14.54 -11.60
N GLY A 23 -17.76 15.15 -10.51
CA GLY A 23 -19.04 14.75 -9.90
C GLY A 23 -18.97 13.51 -9.00
N HIS A 24 -17.78 12.93 -8.82
CA HIS A 24 -17.56 11.78 -7.96
C HIS A 24 -17.12 12.17 -6.55
N PRO A 25 -17.50 11.41 -5.50
CA PRO A 25 -17.06 11.68 -4.14
C PRO A 25 -15.54 11.49 -4.02
N ILE A 26 -14.89 12.43 -3.34
CA ILE A 26 -13.48 12.29 -3.01
C ILE A 26 -13.36 11.39 -1.78
N VAL A 27 -12.69 10.26 -1.96
CA VAL A 27 -12.42 9.26 -0.91
C VAL A 27 -10.93 9.27 -0.58
N ALA A 28 -10.61 9.51 0.68
CA ALA A 28 -9.27 9.31 1.23
C ALA A 28 -9.17 7.89 1.81
N TYR A 29 -7.98 7.31 1.77
CA TYR A 29 -7.73 5.99 2.34
C TYR A 29 -6.63 6.09 3.39
N ALA A 30 -6.94 5.72 4.62
CA ALA A 30 -5.99 5.64 5.73
C ALA A 30 -5.51 4.19 5.86
N VAL A 31 -4.20 4.00 6.09
CA VAL A 31 -3.64 2.68 6.37
C VAL A 31 -3.87 2.36 7.85
N THR A 32 -4.53 1.23 8.12
CA THR A 32 -4.80 0.78 9.49
C THR A 32 -3.55 0.20 10.14
N GLU A 33 -3.58 -0.08 11.45
CA GLU A 33 -2.48 -0.82 12.09
C GLU A 33 -2.24 -2.20 11.47
N ALA A 34 -3.31 -2.91 11.12
CA ALA A 34 -3.20 -4.18 10.41
C ALA A 34 -2.57 -4.00 9.02
N GLY A 35 -2.89 -2.92 8.31
CA GLY A 35 -2.26 -2.57 7.04
C GLY A 35 -0.78 -2.22 7.17
N ARG A 36 -0.39 -1.52 8.25
CA ARG A 36 1.03 -1.26 8.58
C ARG A 36 1.78 -2.56 8.85
N GLY A 37 1.18 -3.47 9.61
CA GLY A 37 1.71 -4.82 9.86
C GLY A 37 1.96 -5.58 8.56
N LEU A 38 0.94 -5.66 7.69
CA LEU A 38 1.05 -6.31 6.38
C LEU A 38 2.17 -5.71 5.52
N ARG A 39 2.30 -4.37 5.51
CA ARG A 39 3.39 -3.69 4.79
C ARG A 39 4.76 -4.11 5.32
N GLY A 40 4.90 -4.22 6.63
CA GLY A 40 6.13 -4.71 7.27
C GLY A 40 6.44 -6.16 6.89
N ASP A 41 5.43 -7.03 6.88
CA ASP A 41 5.57 -8.42 6.48
C ASP A 41 6.03 -8.54 5.02
N LEU A 42 5.39 -7.80 4.11
CA LEU A 42 5.78 -7.75 2.70
C LEU A 42 7.24 -7.32 2.54
N GLY A 43 7.68 -6.28 3.27
CA GLY A 43 9.08 -5.85 3.26
C GLY A 43 10.05 -6.96 3.68
N ARG A 44 9.73 -7.70 4.75
CA ARG A 44 10.54 -8.83 5.23
C ARG A 44 10.59 -9.99 4.24
N TRP A 45 9.46 -10.31 3.60
CA TRP A 45 9.39 -11.37 2.59
C TRP A 45 10.23 -11.04 1.36
N ILE A 46 10.19 -9.80 0.91
CA ILE A 46 10.99 -9.35 -0.24
C ILE A 46 12.48 -9.34 0.14
N ASP A 47 12.86 -8.81 1.31
CA ASP A 47 14.26 -8.86 1.80
C ASP A 47 14.80 -10.30 1.86
N LEU A 48 13.98 -11.24 2.34
CA LEU A 48 14.33 -12.66 2.30
C LEU A 48 14.55 -13.15 0.86
N GLY A 49 13.68 -12.78 -0.07
CA GLY A 49 13.83 -13.10 -1.50
C GLY A 49 15.12 -12.56 -2.11
N VAL A 50 15.52 -11.34 -1.75
CA VAL A 50 16.80 -10.74 -2.16
C VAL A 50 17.97 -11.54 -1.60
N ARG A 51 17.97 -11.85 -0.29
CA ARG A 51 19.04 -12.64 0.37
C ARG A 51 19.19 -14.04 -0.20
N LEU A 52 18.10 -14.62 -0.71
CA LEU A 52 18.09 -15.92 -1.36
C LEU A 52 18.45 -15.85 -2.86
N GLY A 53 18.71 -14.65 -3.40
CA GLY A 53 19.06 -14.43 -4.79
C GLY A 53 17.90 -14.54 -5.78
N TYR A 54 16.65 -14.52 -5.30
CA TYR A 54 15.45 -14.53 -6.16
C TYR A 54 15.15 -13.16 -6.77
N TYR A 55 15.54 -12.08 -6.10
CA TYR A 55 15.38 -10.70 -6.57
C TYR A 55 16.72 -9.96 -6.54
N PRO A 56 16.94 -9.01 -7.46
CA PRO A 56 18.13 -8.15 -7.44
C PRO A 56 18.15 -7.27 -6.19
N GLU A 57 19.34 -6.88 -5.73
CA GLU A 57 19.48 -5.97 -4.58
C GLU A 57 18.77 -4.63 -4.81
N GLU A 58 18.67 -4.22 -6.07
CA GLU A 58 18.04 -2.96 -6.47
C GLU A 58 16.51 -3.00 -6.52
N PHE A 59 15.88 -4.12 -6.17
CA PHE A 59 14.43 -4.29 -6.26
C PHE A 59 13.62 -3.21 -5.51
N PHE A 60 14.23 -2.57 -4.50
CA PHE A 60 13.61 -1.53 -3.69
C PHE A 60 13.96 -0.08 -4.10
N TYR A 61 14.91 0.13 -5.00
CA TYR A 61 15.21 1.50 -5.42
C TYR A 61 14.12 1.96 -6.37
N LEU A 62 13.38 2.99 -5.94
CA LEU A 62 12.56 3.72 -6.88
C LEU A 62 13.50 4.50 -7.81
N PRO A 63 13.19 4.66 -9.10
CA PRO A 63 13.96 5.52 -10.00
C PRO A 63 14.11 6.98 -9.50
N SER A 64 13.31 7.39 -8.52
CA SER A 64 13.38 8.68 -7.82
C SER A 64 14.42 8.75 -6.70
N ASP A 65 15.04 7.63 -6.31
CA ASP A 65 16.01 7.55 -5.22
C ASP A 65 17.46 7.80 -5.69
N ALA A 66 17.66 8.06 -6.99
CA ALA A 66 18.94 8.34 -7.65
C ALA A 66 19.24 9.83 -7.81
#